data_AF-A0A2V9MFL3-F1
#
_entry.id   AF-A0A2V9MFL3-F1
#
_cell.length_a   1.000
_cell.length_b   1.000
_cell.length_c   1.000
_cell.angle_alpha   90.00
_cell.angle_beta   90.00
_cell.angle_gamma   90.00
#
_symmetry.space_group_name_H-M   'P 1'
#
loop_
_entity.id
_entity.type
_entity.pdbx_description
1 polymer ?
#
loop_
_entity_poly.entity_id
_entity_poly.type
_entity_poly.pdbx_seq_one_letter_code
_entity_poly.pdbx_strand_id
1 'polypeptide(L)'
;SLDNYRQKIKEKKRNPSALYELALKARQEYQPGDQISYYVTGTTKRVKAYESCKLVSQWDPAHPDENVPYYKAKLEELFEKFKPYLSIQVQPEQMELKLE
;
A
#
# COMPACT_ATOMS: atom_id res chain seq x y z
N SER A 1 -6.82 -20.85 1.00
CA SER A 1 -7.69 -20.62 -0.17
C SER A 1 -8.39 -19.27 -0.04
N LEU A 2 -8.85 -18.74 -1.17
CA LEU A 2 -9.66 -17.52 -1.24
C LEU A 2 -11.03 -17.72 -0.56
N ASP A 3 -11.59 -18.93 -0.61
CA ASP A 3 -12.88 -19.25 0.05
C ASP A 3 -12.80 -19.14 1.57
N ASN A 4 -11.73 -19.69 2.18
CA ASN A 4 -11.50 -19.54 3.62
C ASN A 4 -11.32 -18.08 4.04
N TYR A 5 -10.72 -17.25 3.17
CA TYR A 5 -10.63 -15.81 3.41
C TYR A 5 -12.03 -15.16 3.38
N ARG A 6 -12.82 -15.40 2.32
CA ARG A 6 -14.18 -14.86 2.17
C ARG A 6 -15.06 -15.22 3.36
N GLN A 7 -15.02 -16.48 3.80
CA GLN A 7 -15.78 -16.93 4.97
C GLN A 7 -15.37 -16.17 6.24
N LYS A 8 -14.05 -16.03 6.50
CA LYS A 8 -13.55 -15.31 7.68
C LYS A 8 -13.89 -13.82 7.67
N ILE A 9 -13.91 -13.17 6.50
CA ILE A 9 -14.40 -11.78 6.36
C ILE A 9 -15.89 -11.70 6.71
N LYS A 10 -16.70 -12.61 6.19
CA LYS A 10 -18.15 -12.65 6.47
C LYS A 10 -18.45 -12.88 7.95
N GLU A 11 -17.65 -13.73 8.61
CA GLU A 11 -17.72 -14.00 10.05
C GLU A 11 -17.07 -12.91 10.91
N LYS A 12 -16.52 -11.83 10.31
CA LYS A 12 -15.78 -10.76 11.00
C LYS A 12 -14.58 -11.26 11.83
N LYS A 13 -14.05 -12.44 11.51
CA LYS A 13 -12.89 -13.05 12.17
C LYS A 13 -11.56 -12.60 11.57
N ARG A 14 -11.59 -11.80 10.50
CA ARG A 14 -10.40 -11.28 9.82
C ARG A 14 -10.70 -9.91 9.20
N ASN A 15 -9.69 -9.04 9.17
CA ASN A 15 -9.76 -7.76 8.47
C ASN A 15 -9.51 -7.92 6.96
N PRO A 16 -10.20 -7.14 6.12
CA PRO A 16 -9.94 -7.12 4.68
C PRO A 16 -8.49 -6.74 4.35
N SER A 17 -7.96 -7.32 3.26
CA SER A 17 -6.58 -7.10 2.83
C SER A 17 -6.53 -6.93 1.31
N ALA A 18 -5.78 -5.92 0.87
CA ALA A 18 -5.63 -5.57 -0.55
C ALA A 18 -5.25 -6.76 -1.43
N LEU A 19 -4.31 -7.59 -0.98
CA LEU A 19 -3.85 -8.78 -1.73
C LEU A 19 -5.00 -9.75 -2.01
N TYR A 20 -5.81 -10.04 -1.00
CA TYR A 20 -6.94 -10.97 -1.16
C TYR A 20 -8.07 -10.32 -1.97
N GLU A 21 -8.38 -9.05 -1.73
CA GLU A 21 -9.40 -8.34 -2.52
C GLU A 21 -9.03 -8.26 -4.01
N LEU A 22 -7.75 -8.04 -4.33
CA LEU A 22 -7.25 -8.06 -5.71
C LEU A 22 -7.29 -9.46 -6.31
N ALA A 23 -6.88 -10.49 -5.55
CA ALA A 23 -6.97 -11.87 -5.99
C ALA A 23 -8.42 -12.27 -6.32
N LEU A 24 -9.39 -11.79 -5.53
CA LEU A 24 -10.82 -12.06 -5.73
C LEU A 24 -11.41 -11.33 -6.94
N LYS A 25 -10.85 -10.17 -7.30
CA LYS A 25 -11.30 -9.34 -8.43
C LYS A 25 -10.60 -9.69 -9.74
N ALA A 26 -9.46 -10.37 -9.67
CA ALA A 26 -8.69 -10.75 -10.83
C ALA A 26 -9.45 -11.76 -11.70
N ARG A 27 -9.21 -11.70 -13.00
CA ARG A 27 -9.75 -12.68 -13.96
C ARG A 27 -9.01 -14.02 -13.89
N GLN A 28 -7.78 -14.01 -13.41
CA GLN A 28 -6.96 -15.20 -13.23
C GLN A 28 -7.23 -15.82 -11.85
N GLU A 29 -7.28 -17.14 -11.81
CA GLU A 29 -7.32 -17.89 -10.57
C GLU A 29 -5.96 -17.82 -9.87
N TYR A 30 -5.94 -17.23 -8.67
CA TYR A 30 -4.75 -17.21 -7.81
C TYR A 30 -4.78 -18.35 -6.79
N GLN A 31 -3.66 -19.05 -6.68
CA GLN A 31 -3.43 -20.13 -5.74
C GLN A 31 -2.62 -19.66 -4.52
N PRO A 32 -2.72 -20.37 -3.38
CA PRO A 32 -1.83 -20.11 -2.25
C PRO A 32 -0.36 -20.25 -2.67
N GLY A 33 0.42 -19.20 -2.44
CA GLY A 33 1.84 -19.14 -2.84
C GLY A 33 2.09 -18.21 -4.02
N ASP A 34 1.05 -17.83 -4.77
CA ASP A 34 1.20 -16.88 -5.86
C ASP A 34 1.50 -15.47 -5.34
N GLN A 35 2.40 -14.78 -6.04
CA GLN A 35 2.74 -13.40 -5.76
C GLN A 35 1.76 -12.45 -6.45
N ILE A 36 1.27 -11.46 -5.70
CA ILE A 36 0.46 -10.36 -6.23
C ILE A 36 1.19 -9.05 -5.95
N SER A 37 1.58 -8.37 -7.02
CA SER A 37 2.17 -7.04 -6.97
C SER A 37 1.07 -6.00 -7.19
N TYR A 38 0.96 -5.03 -6.29
CA TYR A 38 -0.09 -4.01 -6.33
C TYR A 38 0.42 -2.64 -5.89
N TYR A 39 -0.36 -1.61 -6.22
CA TYR A 39 -0.15 -0.23 -5.77
C TYR A 39 -1.45 0.37 -5.24
N VAL A 40 -1.34 1.41 -4.40
CA VAL A 40 -2.45 2.13 -3.77
C VAL A 40 -2.80 3.35 -4.62
N THR A 41 -4.09 3.54 -4.88
CA THR A 41 -4.62 4.64 -5.69
C THR A 41 -5.32 5.71 -4.84
N GLY A 42 -5.56 6.86 -5.44
CA GLY A 42 -6.31 7.97 -4.84
C GLY A 42 -5.46 9.19 -4.51
N THR A 43 -6.07 10.16 -3.85
CA THR A 43 -5.51 11.53 -3.70
C THR A 43 -5.29 11.94 -2.25
N THR A 44 -5.68 11.12 -1.27
CA THR A 44 -5.59 11.46 0.15
C THR A 44 -4.65 10.53 0.91
N LYS A 45 -4.02 11.05 1.97
CA LYS A 45 -3.13 10.28 2.85
C LYS A 45 -3.87 9.13 3.58
N ARG A 46 -5.16 9.31 3.86
CA ARG A 46 -5.99 8.35 4.62
C ARG A 46 -6.93 7.63 3.68
N VAL A 47 -6.48 6.50 3.14
CA VAL A 47 -7.28 5.61 2.31
C VAL A 47 -7.29 4.20 2.88
N LYS A 48 -8.40 3.49 2.65
CA LYS A 48 -8.46 2.06 2.89
C LYS A 48 -7.77 1.36 1.72
N ALA A 49 -6.53 0.93 1.92
CA ALA A 49 -5.72 0.32 0.86
C ALA A 49 -6.40 -0.88 0.17
N TYR A 50 -7.24 -1.64 0.89
CA TYR A 50 -7.98 -2.77 0.30
C TYR A 50 -9.11 -2.37 -0.65
N GLU A 51 -9.61 -1.13 -0.55
CA GLU A 51 -10.62 -0.56 -1.46
C GLU A 51 -9.95 0.26 -2.57
N SER A 52 -8.85 0.94 -2.25
CA SER A 52 -8.13 1.86 -3.15
C SER A 52 -6.80 1.27 -3.61
N CYS A 53 -6.83 0.14 -4.31
CA CYS A 53 -5.64 -0.47 -4.89
C CYS A 53 -5.90 -1.10 -6.26
N LYS A 54 -4.83 -1.26 -7.03
CA LYS A 54 -4.82 -1.89 -8.36
C LYS A 54 -3.59 -2.79 -8.52
N LEU A 55 -3.66 -3.74 -9.45
CA LEU A 55 -2.51 -4.57 -9.82
C LEU A 55 -1.45 -3.71 -10.49
N VAL A 56 -0.17 -3.99 -10.28
CA VAL A 56 0.94 -3.24 -10.93
C VAL A 56 0.82 -3.27 -12.46
N SER A 57 0.31 -4.36 -13.03
CA SER A 57 0.05 -4.47 -14.46
C SER A 57 -1.00 -3.50 -15.01
N GLN A 58 -1.77 -2.85 -14.13
CA GLN A 58 -2.79 -1.85 -14.49
C GLN A 58 -2.26 -0.42 -14.38
N TRP A 59 -1.02 -0.23 -13.95
CA TRP A 59 -0.42 1.09 -13.86
C TRP A 59 -0.11 1.62 -15.26
N ASP A 60 -0.51 2.87 -15.51
CA ASP A 60 -0.34 3.55 -16.79
C ASP A 60 0.54 4.80 -16.60
N PRO A 61 1.74 4.86 -17.19
CA PRO A 61 2.61 6.04 -17.11
C PRO A 61 2.01 7.29 -17.75
N ALA A 62 1.08 7.15 -18.71
CA ALA A 62 0.40 8.30 -19.33
C ALA A 62 -0.68 8.90 -18.40
N HIS A 63 -1.24 8.07 -17.51
CA HIS A 63 -2.30 8.45 -16.59
C HIS A 63 -2.03 7.88 -15.18
N PRO A 64 -0.97 8.35 -14.50
CA PRO A 64 -0.59 7.86 -13.18
C PRO A 64 -1.70 8.15 -12.17
N ASP A 65 -2.16 7.10 -11.49
CA ASP A 65 -3.19 7.17 -10.46
C ASP A 65 -2.72 6.66 -9.09
N GLU A 66 -1.40 6.48 -8.93
CA GLU A 66 -0.79 6.13 -7.66
C GLU A 66 -0.97 7.25 -6.61
N ASN A 67 -1.22 6.83 -5.37
CA ASN A 67 -1.46 7.74 -4.27
C ASN A 67 -0.15 8.21 -3.64
N VAL A 68 0.52 9.16 -4.29
CA VAL A 68 1.77 9.76 -3.79
C VAL A 68 1.62 10.28 -2.35
N PRO A 69 0.55 11.00 -1.96
CA PRO A 69 0.38 11.44 -0.57
C PRO A 69 0.36 10.30 0.45
N TYR A 70 -0.31 9.18 0.13
CA TYR A 70 -0.33 8.00 0.98
C TYR A 70 1.06 7.41 1.20
N TYR A 71 1.84 7.25 0.13
CA TYR A 71 3.20 6.71 0.24
C TYR A 71 4.14 7.64 1.01
N LYS A 72 4.07 8.96 0.76
CA LYS A 72 4.83 9.96 1.55
C LYS A 72 4.49 9.85 3.04
N ALA A 73 3.22 9.78 3.39
CA ALA A 73 2.79 9.64 4.78
C ALA A 73 3.32 8.34 5.43
N LYS A 74 3.36 7.23 4.67
CA LYS A 74 3.93 5.97 5.16
C LYS A 74 5.43 6.05 5.42
N LEU A 75 6.16 6.78 4.58
CA LEU A 75 7.59 7.03 4.79
C LEU A 75 7.82 7.92 6.02
N GLU A 76 7.03 8.98 6.20
CA GLU A 76 7.06 9.83 7.39
C GLU A 76 6.80 9.02 8.67
N GLU A 77 5.74 8.20 8.70
CA GLU A 77 5.42 7.31 9.82
C GLU A 77 6.56 6.33 10.13
N LEU A 78 7.16 5.76 9.09
CA LEU A 78 8.29 4.84 9.23
C LEU A 78 9.50 5.56 9.80
N PHE A 79 9.83 6.74 9.27
CA PHE A 79 10.94 7.55 9.75
C PHE A 79 10.79 7.87 11.24
N GLU A 80 9.63 8.38 11.67
CA GLU A 80 9.40 8.72 13.08
C GLU A 80 9.51 7.48 14.00
N LYS A 81 9.09 6.31 13.54
CA LYS A 81 9.25 5.06 14.30
C LYS A 81 10.72 4.67 14.50
N PHE A 82 11.56 4.92 13.50
CA PHE A 82 12.98 4.55 13.53
C PHE A 82 13.87 5.66 14.10
N LYS A 83 13.39 6.90 14.16
CA LYS A 83 14.11 8.08 14.67
C LYS A 83 14.86 7.87 15.98
N PRO A 84 14.34 7.17 17.01
CA PRO A 84 15.09 6.94 18.26
C PRO A 84 16.32 6.05 18.09
N TYR A 85 16.35 5.23 17.04
CA TYR A 85 17.43 4.28 16.73
C TYR A 85 18.40 4.81 15.69
N LEU A 86 18.01 5.86 14.96
CA LEU A 86 18.86 6.50 13.99
C LEU A 86 19.76 7.47 14.76
N SER A 87 21.05 7.15 14.87
CA SER A 87 22.09 8.05 15.40
C SER A 87 22.39 9.17 14.41
N ILE A 88 21.36 9.90 13.96
CA ILE A 88 21.53 10.97 12.98
C ILE A 88 21.97 12.21 13.74
N GLN A 89 23.25 12.55 13.64
CA GLN A 89 23.67 13.93 13.81
C GLN A 89 23.19 14.70 12.57
N VAL A 90 21.93 15.16 12.60
CA VAL A 90 21.35 15.92 11.48
C VAL A 90 22.06 17.27 11.43
N GLN A 91 22.88 17.50 10.41
CA GLN A 91 23.30 18.85 10.07
C GLN A 91 22.14 19.55 9.34
N PRO A 92 21.76 20.78 9.71
CA PRO A 92 20.54 21.43 9.22
C PRO A 92 20.48 21.63 7.70
N GLU A 93 21.61 21.62 7.00
CA GLU A 93 21.69 21.81 5.54
C GLU A 93 21.09 20.67 4.71
N GLN A 94 20.89 19.47 5.27
CA GLN A 94 20.38 18.31 4.49
C GLN A 94 18.86 18.15 4.50
N MET A 95 18.11 18.99 5.23
CA MET A 95 16.64 18.98 5.20
C MET A 95 16.05 19.73 4.00
N GLU A 96 16.82 20.59 3.33
CA GLU A 96 16.34 21.45 2.23
C GLU A 96 16.36 20.81 0.84
N LEU A 97 16.73 19.52 0.71
CA LEU A 97 16.76 18.88 -0.61
C LEU A 97 15.35 18.48 -1.08
N LYS A 98 14.68 19.48 -1.66
CA LYS A 98 13.62 19.43 -2.69
C LYS A 98 12.22 19.02 -2.24
N LEU A 99 11.57 19.96 -1.56
CA LEU A 99 10.13 20.18 -1.70
C LEU A 99 9.91 21.46 -2.54
N GLU A 100 10.30 21.41 -3.82
CA GLU A 100 9.84 22.34 -4.87
C GLU A 100 8.96 21.57 -5.86
#